data_AF-A0A7S9NFD0-F1
#
_entry.id   AF-A0A7S9NFD0-F1
#
_cell.length_a   1.000
_cell.length_b   1.000
_cell.length_c   1.000
_cell.angle_alpha   90.00
_cell.angle_beta   90.00
_cell.angle_gamma   90.00
#
_symmetry.space_group_name_H-M   'P 1'
#
loop_
_entity.id
_entity.type
_entity.pdbx_description
1 polymer ?
#
loop_
_entity_poly.entity_id
_entity_poly.type
_entity_poly.pdbx_seq_one_letter_code
_entity_poly.pdbx_strand_id
1 'polypeptide(L)'
;MIKKYPIIVIVLLFAFILLGIYIFMFISAGYIDEDREKFKDIRGSVFYTTEYDKVYAMVPSGGKFELIGVRASKFRYIDTGKYDNRNVGASDEAVYCGNLVMSGLDPNGIRALGNGYFGDGKITYFCDSVSETNLEISALKEFWDIVSHKMFNTPKAQTHIYKFRQVDNANLAAILGFGYASDGVKVYHEGKELDGANASKMRYIEQASGRKSMHFTTDGENVYYDSTKLGIKFSPQMRDIGEIWRIYYLYEPNSGMVYANDHEFDPKFAPYEPLFNLKDEHSYHALFRGKGGIYHWERKWQWYNSIDEGEFVRDGDDPFKGEITPLYGDVVISDGKTYFLKTYEIWHNTKNDHSLSSRHTCIVRLDTKEQWRKIGLVRNDGYGAVYANGDKTYYFDNVGYGWRFNSSVYDINDLGVVEILTRPYGPNVKNLKLDEIVKMVDQGAMVPAEGEVVIDAISDFDDYSQKYAYWIFLAIAFIVSVVGAIFKNKKQKSGLKKRVDDYR
;
A
#
# COMPACT_ATOMS: atom_id res chain seq x y z
N MET A 1 1.73 -61.93 2.44
CA MET A 1 2.32 -60.65 2.88
C MET A 1 1.29 -59.62 3.35
N ILE A 2 0.14 -59.45 2.67
CA ILE A 2 -0.87 -58.40 2.97
C ILE A 2 -1.46 -58.47 4.40
N LYS A 3 -1.59 -59.66 5.00
CA LYS A 3 -2.10 -59.82 6.39
C LYS A 3 -1.10 -59.46 7.50
N LYS A 4 0.21 -59.36 7.22
CA LYS A 4 1.23 -59.13 8.26
C LYS A 4 1.58 -57.65 8.46
N TYR A 5 1.27 -56.78 7.51
CA TYR A 5 1.63 -55.35 7.58
C TYR A 5 0.57 -54.45 6.93
N PRO A 6 -0.67 -54.41 7.47
CA PRO A 6 -1.77 -53.62 6.89
C PRO A 6 -1.44 -52.12 6.84
N ILE A 7 -0.66 -51.63 7.80
CA ILE A 7 -0.22 -50.23 7.87
C ILE A 7 0.72 -49.89 6.70
N ILE A 8 1.68 -50.75 6.37
CA ILE A 8 2.61 -50.53 5.26
C ILE A 8 1.85 -50.53 3.92
N VAL A 9 0.86 -51.39 3.75
CA VAL A 9 0.01 -51.41 2.55
C VAL A 9 -0.79 -50.11 2.44
N ILE A 10 -1.38 -49.61 3.54
CA ILE A 10 -2.10 -48.33 3.55
C ILE A 10 -1.16 -47.16 3.24
N VAL A 11 0.03 -47.14 3.84
CA VAL A 11 1.05 -46.10 3.58
C VAL A 11 1.50 -46.10 2.13
N LEU A 12 1.74 -47.28 1.53
CA LEU A 12 2.10 -47.39 0.11
C LEU A 12 0.96 -46.98 -0.82
N LEU A 13 -0.29 -47.31 -0.46
CA LEU A 13 -1.46 -46.92 -1.23
C LEU A 13 -1.70 -45.40 -1.16
N PHE A 14 -1.47 -44.81 0.01
CA PHE A 14 -1.51 -43.35 0.22
C PHE A 14 -0.38 -42.65 -0.54
N ALA A 15 0.85 -43.18 -0.50
CA ALA A 15 1.98 -42.68 -1.28
C ALA A 15 1.73 -42.77 -2.80
N PHE A 16 1.09 -43.85 -3.27
CA PHE A 16 0.72 -44.00 -4.67
C PHE A 16 -0.37 -43.01 -5.10
N ILE A 17 -1.36 -42.73 -4.23
CA ILE A 17 -2.35 -41.68 -4.47
C ILE A 17 -1.68 -40.30 -4.52
N LEU A 18 -0.78 -40.00 -3.58
CA LEU A 18 -0.03 -38.73 -3.57
C LEU A 18 0.85 -38.57 -4.82
N LEU A 19 1.51 -39.64 -5.26
CA LEU A 19 2.30 -39.66 -6.49
C LEU A 19 1.40 -39.47 -7.73
N GLY A 20 0.23 -40.11 -7.76
CA GLY A 20 -0.76 -39.92 -8.82
C GLY A 20 -1.27 -38.48 -8.88
N ILE A 21 -1.54 -37.87 -7.72
CA ILE A 21 -1.92 -36.45 -7.60
C ILE A 21 -0.75 -35.55 -8.05
N TYR A 22 0.50 -35.86 -7.67
CA TYR A 22 1.69 -35.10 -8.06
C TYR A 22 1.92 -35.14 -9.58
N ILE A 23 1.89 -36.33 -10.19
CA ILE A 23 2.03 -36.51 -11.64
C ILE A 23 0.88 -35.83 -12.36
N PHE A 24 -0.34 -36.00 -11.86
CA PHE A 24 -1.51 -35.32 -12.40
C PHE A 24 -1.36 -33.79 -12.33
N MET A 25 -0.90 -33.22 -11.21
CA MET A 25 -0.61 -31.79 -11.08
C MET A 25 0.49 -31.32 -12.03
N PHE A 26 1.53 -32.14 -12.23
CA PHE A 26 2.66 -31.84 -13.13
C PHE A 26 2.24 -31.85 -14.61
N ILE A 27 1.42 -32.83 -15.01
CA ILE A 27 0.84 -32.90 -16.36
C ILE A 27 -0.17 -31.76 -16.58
N SER A 28 -0.99 -31.45 -15.57
CA SER A 28 -1.93 -30.32 -15.61
C SER A 28 -1.22 -28.97 -15.72
N ALA A 29 -0.04 -28.83 -15.09
CA ALA A 29 0.78 -27.63 -15.21
C ALA A 29 1.43 -27.48 -16.60
N GLY A 30 1.61 -28.57 -17.35
CA GLY A 30 2.19 -28.56 -18.69
C GLY A 30 1.20 -28.40 -19.85
N TYR A 31 -0.12 -28.49 -19.60
CA TYR A 31 -1.15 -28.57 -20.65
C TYR A 31 -2.06 -27.33 -20.81
N ILE A 32 -1.84 -26.27 -20.04
CA ILE A 32 -2.74 -25.10 -20.05
C ILE A 32 -1.93 -23.87 -20.42
N ASP A 33 -1.85 -23.66 -21.72
CA ASP A 33 -1.56 -22.37 -22.33
C ASP A 33 -2.72 -21.44 -21.95
N GLU A 34 -2.48 -20.46 -21.08
CA GLU A 34 -3.41 -19.36 -20.82
C GLU A 34 -3.62 -18.60 -22.14
N ASP A 35 -4.87 -18.25 -22.46
CA ASP A 35 -5.30 -17.51 -23.66
C ASP A 35 -5.54 -18.29 -24.98
N ARG A 36 -6.35 -19.35 -24.95
CA ARG A 36 -7.01 -19.85 -26.20
C ARG A 36 -8.10 -18.92 -26.74
N GLU A 37 -8.67 -18.02 -25.93
CA GLU A 37 -9.71 -17.09 -26.37
C GLU A 37 -9.07 -15.81 -26.94
N LYS A 38 -9.39 -15.50 -28.21
CA LYS A 38 -9.01 -14.22 -28.84
C LYS A 38 -9.89 -13.10 -28.30
N PHE A 39 -9.39 -12.39 -27.30
CA PHE A 39 -10.02 -11.20 -26.77
C PHE A 39 -9.82 -10.00 -27.70
N LYS A 40 -10.88 -9.24 -27.93
CA LYS A 40 -10.85 -7.93 -28.58
C LYS A 40 -11.24 -6.88 -27.55
N ASP A 41 -10.41 -5.85 -27.38
CA ASP A 41 -10.72 -4.77 -26.44
C ASP A 41 -11.92 -3.95 -26.94
N ILE A 42 -12.73 -3.45 -26.00
CA ILE A 42 -13.79 -2.51 -26.32
C ILE A 42 -13.24 -1.09 -26.13
N ARG A 43 -12.71 -0.49 -27.19
CA ARG A 43 -12.26 0.92 -27.25
C ARG A 43 -11.34 1.34 -26.11
N GLY A 44 -10.38 0.48 -25.73
CA GLY A 44 -9.46 0.75 -24.63
C GLY A 44 -10.13 0.88 -23.26
N SER A 45 -11.32 0.29 -23.08
CA SER A 45 -11.93 0.07 -21.77
C SER A 45 -11.40 -1.20 -21.10
N VAL A 46 -11.86 -1.48 -19.88
CA VAL A 46 -11.51 -2.74 -19.20
C VAL A 46 -12.29 -3.94 -19.74
N PHE A 47 -13.22 -3.71 -20.68
CA PHE A 47 -14.07 -4.75 -21.24
C PHE A 47 -13.49 -5.33 -22.53
N TYR A 48 -13.69 -6.63 -22.69
CA TYR A 48 -13.23 -7.42 -23.82
C TYR A 48 -14.37 -8.25 -24.38
N THR A 49 -14.38 -8.47 -25.69
CA THR A 49 -15.31 -9.38 -26.37
C THR A 49 -14.56 -10.57 -26.97
N THR A 50 -15.30 -11.65 -27.20
CA THR A 50 -14.78 -12.82 -27.92
C THR A 50 -15.58 -13.06 -29.20
N GLU A 51 -15.09 -13.96 -30.05
CA GLU A 51 -15.78 -14.37 -31.29
C GLU A 51 -17.12 -15.09 -31.02
N TYR A 52 -17.39 -15.49 -29.77
CA TYR A 52 -18.61 -16.17 -29.34
C TYR A 52 -19.69 -15.24 -28.77
N ASP A 53 -19.63 -13.94 -29.08
CA ASP A 53 -20.56 -12.92 -28.59
C ASP A 53 -20.59 -12.80 -27.05
N LYS A 54 -19.50 -13.15 -26.36
CA LYS A 54 -19.35 -13.02 -24.90
C LYS A 54 -18.64 -11.72 -24.51
N VAL A 55 -18.88 -11.26 -23.29
CA VAL A 55 -18.21 -10.08 -22.70
C VAL A 55 -17.45 -10.49 -21.45
N TYR A 56 -16.25 -9.93 -21.29
CA TYR A 56 -15.42 -10.09 -20.11
C TYR A 56 -14.98 -8.72 -19.59
N ALA A 57 -14.82 -8.57 -18.27
CA ALA A 57 -14.19 -7.40 -17.66
C ALA A 57 -12.85 -7.80 -17.06
N MET A 58 -11.81 -7.01 -17.34
CA MET A 58 -10.53 -7.08 -16.65
C MET A 58 -10.65 -6.43 -15.28
N VAL A 59 -10.41 -7.22 -14.24
CA VAL A 59 -10.25 -6.75 -12.88
C VAL A 59 -8.75 -6.67 -12.61
N PRO A 60 -8.19 -5.49 -12.27
CA PRO A 60 -6.77 -5.36 -11.94
C PRO A 60 -6.37 -6.40 -10.88
N SER A 61 -5.20 -7.03 -11.05
CA SER A 61 -4.71 -8.14 -10.21
C SER A 61 -5.57 -9.41 -10.14
N GLY A 62 -6.81 -9.41 -10.65
CA GLY A 62 -7.71 -10.56 -10.69
C GLY A 62 -7.76 -11.27 -12.06
N GLY A 63 -7.55 -10.54 -13.15
CA GLY A 63 -7.65 -11.05 -14.53
C GLY A 63 -9.03 -10.78 -15.16
N LYS A 64 -9.34 -11.47 -16.27
CA LYS A 64 -10.59 -11.26 -17.02
C LYS A 64 -11.70 -12.19 -16.49
N PHE A 65 -12.88 -11.64 -16.20
CA PHE A 65 -14.06 -12.37 -15.72
C PHE A 65 -15.24 -12.21 -16.68
N GLU A 66 -15.91 -13.31 -17.04
CA GLU A 66 -17.07 -13.30 -17.94
C GLU A 66 -18.27 -12.60 -17.27
N LEU A 67 -18.95 -11.73 -18.02
CA LEU A 67 -20.27 -11.22 -17.66
C LEU A 67 -21.31 -12.25 -18.12
N ILE A 68 -21.66 -13.18 -17.23
CA ILE A 68 -22.52 -14.33 -17.54
C ILE A 68 -23.88 -13.87 -18.08
N GLY A 69 -24.26 -14.40 -19.25
CA GLY A 69 -25.52 -14.09 -19.91
C GLY A 69 -25.51 -12.80 -20.75
N VAL A 70 -24.42 -12.04 -20.76
CA VAL A 70 -24.31 -10.81 -21.54
C VAL A 70 -23.79 -11.09 -22.94
N ARG A 71 -24.53 -10.58 -23.93
CA ARG A 71 -24.14 -10.62 -25.33
C ARG A 71 -23.34 -9.38 -25.73
N ALA A 72 -22.18 -9.59 -26.36
CA ALA A 72 -21.32 -8.49 -26.82
C ALA A 72 -22.03 -7.55 -27.81
N SER A 73 -22.88 -8.09 -28.66
CA SER A 73 -23.73 -7.36 -29.61
C SER A 73 -24.71 -6.37 -28.96
N LYS A 74 -25.03 -6.56 -27.67
CA LYS A 74 -25.94 -5.71 -26.89
C LYS A 74 -25.24 -4.99 -25.74
N PHE A 75 -23.93 -5.13 -25.63
CA PHE A 75 -23.14 -4.52 -24.57
C PHE A 75 -22.49 -3.22 -25.05
N ARG A 76 -22.43 -2.25 -24.15
CA ARG A 76 -21.73 -0.99 -24.36
C ARG A 76 -21.00 -0.59 -23.09
N TYR A 77 -19.75 -0.15 -23.19
CA TYR A 77 -19.13 0.56 -22.07
C TYR A 77 -19.69 1.99 -21.98
N ILE A 78 -19.65 2.58 -20.79
CA ILE A 78 -20.05 3.96 -20.55
C ILE A 78 -18.82 4.83 -20.74
N ASP A 79 -18.75 5.53 -21.87
CA ASP A 79 -17.64 6.43 -22.15
C ASP A 79 -17.76 7.72 -21.31
N THR A 80 -16.69 8.02 -20.59
CA THR A 80 -16.58 9.21 -19.74
C THR A 80 -15.60 10.23 -20.32
N GLY A 81 -14.93 9.90 -21.42
CA GLY A 81 -13.85 10.68 -22.01
C GLY A 81 -12.55 10.69 -21.18
N LYS A 82 -12.53 10.04 -20.00
CA LYS A 82 -11.35 9.92 -19.13
C LYS A 82 -10.87 8.47 -19.04
N TYR A 83 -9.59 8.29 -18.73
CA TYR A 83 -8.97 6.96 -18.65
C TYR A 83 -9.38 6.19 -17.38
N ASP A 84 -9.55 6.92 -16.27
CA ASP A 84 -9.85 6.45 -14.91
C ASP A 84 -11.30 5.98 -14.70
N ASN A 85 -12.14 5.93 -15.74
CA ASN A 85 -13.57 5.69 -15.61
C ASN A 85 -14.09 4.76 -16.73
N ARG A 86 -13.26 3.81 -17.16
CA ARG A 86 -13.57 2.89 -18.27
C ARG A 86 -13.97 1.49 -17.83
N ASN A 87 -14.42 1.39 -16.58
CA ASN A 87 -14.80 0.16 -15.92
C ASN A 87 -16.30 0.03 -15.70
N VAL A 88 -17.12 0.95 -16.23
CA VAL A 88 -18.59 0.80 -16.23
C VAL A 88 -19.12 0.47 -17.61
N GLY A 89 -20.03 -0.48 -17.68
CA GLY A 89 -20.73 -0.86 -18.90
C GLY A 89 -22.15 -1.31 -18.64
N ALA A 90 -22.93 -1.46 -19.71
CA ALA A 90 -24.34 -1.81 -19.65
C ALA A 90 -24.69 -2.83 -20.73
N SER A 91 -25.52 -3.81 -20.37
CA SER A 91 -26.26 -4.67 -21.31
C SER A 91 -27.68 -4.12 -21.51
N ASP A 92 -28.57 -4.90 -22.13
CA ASP A 92 -30.00 -4.63 -22.18
C ASP A 92 -30.73 -4.87 -20.84
N GLU A 93 -30.08 -5.52 -19.87
CA GLU A 93 -30.70 -5.95 -18.62
C GLU A 93 -30.10 -5.31 -17.38
N ALA A 94 -28.80 -4.99 -17.38
CA ALA A 94 -28.10 -4.51 -16.19
C ALA A 94 -26.94 -3.56 -16.50
N VAL A 95 -26.53 -2.81 -15.48
CA VAL A 95 -25.32 -1.99 -15.45
C VAL A 95 -24.28 -2.66 -14.58
N TYR A 96 -23.01 -2.60 -15.01
CA TYR A 96 -21.89 -3.29 -14.41
C TYR A 96 -20.78 -2.33 -14.01
N CYS A 97 -20.23 -2.52 -12.81
CA CYS A 97 -18.93 -1.99 -12.37
C CYS A 97 -17.92 -3.15 -12.48
N GLY A 98 -17.06 -3.11 -13.49
CA GLY A 98 -16.29 -4.26 -13.94
C GLY A 98 -17.21 -5.43 -14.30
N ASN A 99 -17.04 -6.56 -13.61
CA ASN A 99 -17.90 -7.73 -13.77
C ASN A 99 -19.06 -7.81 -12.76
N LEU A 100 -19.23 -6.82 -11.88
CA LEU A 100 -20.23 -6.82 -10.82
C LEU A 100 -21.46 -5.98 -11.18
N VAL A 101 -22.65 -6.48 -10.89
CA VAL A 101 -23.92 -5.81 -11.22
C VAL A 101 -24.24 -4.70 -10.21
N MET A 102 -24.46 -3.48 -10.71
CA MET A 102 -25.02 -2.38 -9.95
C MET A 102 -26.55 -2.43 -10.04
N SER A 103 -27.17 -3.02 -9.02
CA SER A 103 -28.60 -3.33 -9.04
C SER A 103 -29.49 -2.09 -9.03
N GLY A 104 -30.59 -2.15 -9.80
CA GLY A 104 -31.64 -1.13 -9.82
C GLY A 104 -31.45 0.00 -10.84
N LEU A 105 -30.25 0.15 -11.42
CA LEU A 105 -30.00 1.15 -12.48
C LEU A 105 -30.69 0.76 -13.79
N ASP A 106 -31.31 1.73 -14.47
CA ASP A 106 -31.80 1.59 -15.84
C ASP A 106 -30.63 1.55 -16.84
N PRO A 107 -30.41 0.42 -17.54
CA PRO A 107 -29.32 0.30 -18.51
C PRO A 107 -29.49 1.20 -19.73
N ASN A 108 -30.69 1.70 -20.03
CA ASN A 108 -30.91 2.65 -21.11
C ASN A 108 -30.68 4.11 -20.66
N GLY A 109 -30.95 4.41 -19.38
CA GLY A 109 -30.83 5.74 -18.79
C GLY A 109 -29.46 6.06 -18.18
N ILE A 110 -28.60 5.05 -17.99
CA ILE A 110 -27.31 5.20 -17.33
C ILE A 110 -26.37 6.17 -18.06
N ARG A 111 -25.80 7.10 -17.29
CA ARG A 111 -24.80 8.07 -17.72
C ARG A 111 -23.71 8.26 -16.67
N ALA A 112 -22.55 8.70 -17.12
CA ALA A 112 -21.48 9.14 -16.24
C ALA A 112 -21.79 10.55 -15.69
N LEU A 113 -21.60 10.72 -14.39
CA LEU A 113 -21.71 12.00 -13.68
C LEU A 113 -20.32 12.62 -13.42
N GLY A 114 -19.25 11.83 -13.61
CA GLY A 114 -17.85 12.21 -13.41
C GLY A 114 -17.27 11.68 -12.10
N ASN A 115 -15.95 11.70 -11.96
CA ASN A 115 -15.22 11.31 -10.74
C ASN A 115 -15.58 9.92 -10.16
N GLY A 116 -15.87 8.93 -11.01
CA GLY A 116 -16.29 7.59 -10.57
C GLY A 116 -17.79 7.42 -10.36
N TYR A 117 -18.60 8.48 -10.52
CA TYR A 117 -20.04 8.41 -10.30
C TYR A 117 -20.81 8.18 -11.60
N PHE A 118 -21.80 7.29 -11.51
CA PHE A 118 -22.70 6.91 -12.60
C PHE A 118 -24.13 6.87 -12.08
N GLY A 119 -25.09 7.35 -12.86
CA GLY A 119 -26.49 7.33 -12.47
C GLY A 119 -27.45 7.39 -13.64
N ASP A 120 -28.69 6.98 -13.39
CA ASP A 120 -29.78 6.98 -14.35
C ASP A 120 -30.82 8.09 -14.09
N GLY A 121 -30.54 8.98 -13.13
CA GLY A 121 -31.44 10.05 -12.68
C GLY A 121 -32.38 9.64 -11.53
N LYS A 122 -32.39 8.36 -11.12
CA LYS A 122 -33.11 7.86 -9.93
C LYS A 122 -32.16 7.25 -8.91
N ILE A 123 -31.14 6.56 -9.38
CA ILE A 123 -30.14 5.89 -8.56
C ILE A 123 -28.76 6.34 -9.04
N THR A 124 -27.84 6.49 -8.09
CA THR A 124 -26.44 6.79 -8.37
C THR A 124 -25.54 5.80 -7.63
N TYR A 125 -24.48 5.40 -8.31
CA TYR A 125 -23.42 4.59 -7.78
C TYR A 125 -22.08 5.28 -7.97
N PHE A 126 -21.22 5.16 -6.97
CA PHE A 126 -19.78 5.28 -7.15
C PHE A 126 -19.22 3.92 -7.59
N CYS A 127 -18.34 3.89 -8.58
CA CYS A 127 -17.60 2.72 -9.04
C CYS A 127 -16.12 3.10 -9.12
N ASP A 128 -15.30 2.47 -8.28
CA ASP A 128 -13.87 2.76 -8.18
C ASP A 128 -13.12 2.30 -9.43
N SER A 129 -12.07 3.01 -9.82
CA SER A 129 -11.22 2.69 -10.97
C SER A 129 -10.22 1.57 -10.68
N VAL A 130 -9.93 1.35 -9.40
CA VAL A 130 -9.03 0.29 -8.91
C VAL A 130 -9.82 -0.86 -8.29
N SER A 131 -9.20 -2.04 -8.26
CA SER A 131 -9.74 -3.20 -7.55
C SER A 131 -9.07 -3.36 -6.19
N GLU A 132 -9.82 -3.97 -5.27
CA GLU A 132 -9.33 -4.38 -3.96
C GLU A 132 -9.41 -5.90 -3.81
N THR A 133 -8.68 -6.44 -2.83
CA THR A 133 -8.75 -7.86 -2.50
C THR A 133 -10.16 -8.21 -2.02
N ASN A 134 -10.72 -9.28 -2.57
CA ASN A 134 -12.03 -9.77 -2.19
C ASN A 134 -11.97 -10.49 -0.84
N LEU A 135 -12.26 -9.80 0.26
CA LEU A 135 -12.23 -10.40 1.59
C LEU A 135 -13.41 -11.35 1.85
N GLU A 136 -14.45 -11.35 1.00
CA GLU A 136 -15.62 -12.23 1.15
C GLU A 136 -15.37 -13.64 0.61
N ILE A 137 -14.35 -13.84 -0.24
CA ILE A 137 -13.97 -15.18 -0.67
C ILE A 137 -13.22 -15.88 0.46
N SER A 138 -13.86 -16.86 1.10
CA SER A 138 -13.15 -17.69 2.07
C SER A 138 -11.96 -18.38 1.40
N ALA A 139 -10.81 -18.47 2.10
CA ALA A 139 -9.60 -19.13 1.58
C ALA A 139 -9.86 -20.56 1.07
N LEU A 140 -10.81 -21.28 1.68
CA LEU A 140 -11.24 -22.60 1.24
C LEU A 140 -11.95 -22.55 -0.13
N LYS A 141 -12.87 -21.60 -0.32
CA LYS A 141 -13.56 -21.40 -1.60
C LYS A 141 -12.59 -20.95 -2.68
N GLU A 142 -11.68 -20.03 -2.37
CA GLU A 142 -10.64 -19.59 -3.30
C GLU A 142 -9.77 -20.77 -3.77
N PHE A 143 -9.28 -21.60 -2.86
CA PHE A 143 -8.53 -22.80 -3.19
C PHE A 143 -9.33 -23.77 -4.08
N TRP A 144 -10.59 -24.02 -3.75
CA TRP A 144 -11.46 -24.88 -4.56
C TRP A 144 -11.74 -24.30 -5.94
N ASP A 145 -12.03 -23.01 -6.05
CA ASP A 145 -12.28 -22.31 -7.31
C ASP A 145 -11.02 -22.31 -8.20
N ILE A 146 -9.81 -22.13 -7.61
CA ILE A 146 -8.53 -22.25 -8.33
C ILE A 146 -8.32 -23.67 -8.86
N VAL A 147 -8.51 -24.68 -7.99
CA VAL A 147 -8.36 -26.09 -8.37
C VAL A 147 -9.38 -26.45 -9.44
N SER A 148 -10.66 -26.13 -9.27
CA SER A 148 -11.72 -26.47 -10.23
C SER A 148 -11.54 -25.74 -11.55
N HIS A 149 -11.10 -24.48 -11.55
CA HIS A 149 -10.79 -23.74 -12.76
C HIS A 149 -9.68 -24.43 -13.55
N LYS A 150 -8.58 -24.80 -12.86
CA LYS A 150 -7.44 -25.48 -13.47
C LYS A 150 -7.76 -26.89 -13.97
N MET A 151 -8.66 -27.60 -13.28
CA MET A 151 -9.02 -29.00 -13.58
C MET A 151 -10.12 -29.14 -14.62
N PHE A 152 -11.10 -28.24 -14.60
CA PHE A 152 -12.38 -28.40 -15.27
C PHE A 152 -12.83 -27.13 -16.01
N ASN A 153 -11.98 -26.11 -16.12
CA ASN A 153 -12.25 -24.84 -16.79
C ASN A 153 -13.53 -24.14 -16.26
N THR A 154 -13.83 -24.32 -14.96
CA THR A 154 -14.93 -23.60 -14.26
C THR A 154 -14.60 -22.11 -14.14
N PRO A 155 -15.53 -21.22 -13.73
CA PRO A 155 -15.20 -19.82 -13.47
C PRO A 155 -14.01 -19.67 -12.49
N LYS A 156 -13.14 -18.68 -12.75
CA LYS A 156 -11.96 -18.39 -11.93
C LYS A 156 -12.39 -17.83 -10.56
N ALA A 157 -11.58 -18.11 -9.52
CA ALA A 157 -11.72 -17.45 -8.23
C ALA A 157 -11.61 -15.92 -8.38
N GLN A 158 -12.61 -15.20 -7.87
CA GLN A 158 -12.63 -13.74 -7.92
C GLN A 158 -11.90 -13.18 -6.70
N THR A 159 -10.56 -13.25 -6.72
CA THR A 159 -9.68 -12.81 -5.61
C THR A 159 -9.61 -11.29 -5.47
N HIS A 160 -9.99 -10.56 -6.52
CA HIS A 160 -10.09 -9.11 -6.53
C HIS A 160 -11.44 -8.68 -7.08
N ILE A 161 -11.97 -7.57 -6.55
CA ILE A 161 -13.25 -6.99 -6.96
C ILE A 161 -13.13 -5.49 -7.15
N TYR A 162 -13.98 -4.94 -8.03
CA TYR A 162 -14.22 -3.51 -8.04
C TYR A 162 -15.07 -3.11 -6.85
N LYS A 163 -14.66 -2.06 -6.15
CA LYS A 163 -15.46 -1.44 -5.10
C LYS A 163 -16.50 -0.53 -5.74
N PHE A 164 -17.76 -0.70 -5.36
CA PHE A 164 -18.82 0.20 -5.75
C PHE A 164 -19.82 0.40 -4.62
N ARG A 165 -20.46 1.57 -4.60
CA ARG A 165 -21.36 1.97 -3.52
C ARG A 165 -22.54 2.73 -4.09
N GLN A 166 -23.75 2.29 -3.77
CA GLN A 166 -24.95 3.08 -4.02
C GLN A 166 -24.92 4.32 -3.12
N VAL A 167 -25.29 5.46 -3.68
CA VAL A 167 -25.38 6.72 -2.95
C VAL A 167 -26.84 7.09 -2.77
N ASP A 168 -27.19 7.57 -1.57
CA ASP A 168 -28.54 8.02 -1.21
C ASP A 168 -28.90 9.39 -1.82
N ASN A 169 -28.42 9.68 -3.02
CA ASN A 169 -28.83 10.83 -3.82
C ASN A 169 -28.58 10.58 -5.32
N ALA A 170 -29.55 10.88 -6.16
CA ALA A 170 -29.50 10.68 -7.61
C ALA A 170 -28.88 11.84 -8.40
N ASN A 171 -28.78 13.03 -7.78
CA ASN A 171 -28.41 14.28 -8.46
C ASN A 171 -27.03 14.76 -8.01
N LEU A 172 -26.01 13.97 -8.29
CA LEU A 172 -24.62 14.31 -7.99
C LEU A 172 -23.92 14.95 -9.19
N ALA A 173 -23.06 15.92 -8.89
CA ALA A 173 -22.09 16.48 -9.81
C ALA A 173 -20.67 16.25 -9.27
N ALA A 174 -19.75 15.88 -10.16
CA ALA A 174 -18.34 15.78 -9.84
C ALA A 174 -17.78 17.12 -9.31
N ILE A 175 -17.11 17.07 -8.16
CA ILE A 175 -16.35 18.21 -7.59
C ILE A 175 -14.94 17.73 -7.25
N LEU A 176 -13.94 18.63 -7.20
CA LEU A 176 -12.54 18.25 -6.94
C LEU A 176 -12.03 17.14 -7.90
N GLY A 177 -11.23 16.19 -7.38
CA GLY A 177 -10.69 15.04 -8.11
C GLY A 177 -11.56 13.79 -8.03
N PHE A 178 -11.04 12.67 -8.56
CA PHE A 178 -11.71 11.37 -8.55
C PHE A 178 -12.22 11.00 -7.15
N GLY A 179 -13.38 10.34 -7.05
CA GLY A 179 -14.01 10.00 -5.77
C GLY A 179 -14.91 11.09 -5.21
N TYR A 180 -14.68 12.38 -5.52
CA TYR A 180 -15.47 13.47 -4.96
C TYR A 180 -16.67 13.88 -5.83
N ALA A 181 -17.84 14.00 -5.19
CA ALA A 181 -19.06 14.52 -5.79
C ALA A 181 -19.94 15.27 -4.78
N SER A 182 -20.90 16.06 -5.27
CA SER A 182 -21.84 16.80 -4.43
C SER A 182 -23.20 16.96 -5.11
N ASP A 183 -24.25 17.05 -4.30
CA ASP A 183 -25.60 17.45 -4.71
C ASP A 183 -25.86 18.96 -4.53
N GLY A 184 -24.83 19.74 -4.18
CA GLY A 184 -24.90 21.15 -3.84
C GLY A 184 -25.14 21.44 -2.35
N VAL A 185 -25.51 20.44 -1.55
CA VAL A 185 -25.69 20.52 -0.09
C VAL A 185 -24.68 19.63 0.62
N LYS A 186 -24.69 18.33 0.30
CA LYS A 186 -23.81 17.31 0.83
C LYS A 186 -22.63 17.05 -0.09
N VAL A 187 -21.55 16.55 0.49
CA VAL A 187 -20.34 16.14 -0.22
C VAL A 187 -20.12 14.65 0.01
N TYR A 188 -19.65 13.96 -1.02
CA TYR A 188 -19.37 12.54 -0.97
C TYR A 188 -17.96 12.27 -1.48
N HIS A 189 -17.25 11.35 -0.83
CA HIS A 189 -16.01 10.75 -1.30
C HIS A 189 -16.20 9.24 -1.40
N GLU A 190 -15.98 8.65 -2.58
CA GLU A 190 -16.21 7.23 -2.87
C GLU A 190 -17.62 6.73 -2.46
N GLY A 191 -18.62 7.61 -2.62
CA GLY A 191 -20.01 7.37 -2.24
C GLY A 191 -20.30 7.44 -0.74
N LYS A 192 -19.32 7.79 0.11
CA LYS A 192 -19.54 8.08 1.54
C LYS A 192 -19.73 9.57 1.75
N GLU A 193 -20.75 9.97 2.50
CA GLU A 193 -20.99 11.37 2.85
C GLU A 193 -19.89 11.90 3.79
N LEU A 194 -19.40 13.11 3.52
CA LEU A 194 -18.51 13.85 4.41
C LEU A 194 -19.34 14.63 5.42
N ASP A 195 -19.27 14.24 6.69
CA ASP A 195 -20.08 14.84 7.76
C ASP A 195 -19.86 16.34 7.91
N GLY A 196 -20.94 17.10 7.80
CA GLY A 196 -20.97 18.55 7.99
C GLY A 196 -20.17 19.37 6.98
N ALA A 197 -19.79 18.79 5.84
CA ALA A 197 -18.98 19.49 4.83
C ALA A 197 -19.77 20.55 4.06
N ASN A 198 -19.20 21.74 3.91
CA ASN A 198 -19.75 22.77 3.03
C ASN A 198 -19.27 22.58 1.58
N ALA A 199 -20.15 22.01 0.73
CA ALA A 199 -19.90 21.72 -0.67
C ALA A 199 -19.30 22.89 -1.47
N SER A 200 -19.76 24.12 -1.24
CA SER A 200 -19.33 25.29 -2.01
C SER A 200 -17.90 25.76 -1.71
N LYS A 201 -17.31 25.29 -0.61
CA LYS A 201 -15.99 25.73 -0.12
C LYS A 201 -14.94 24.62 -0.12
N MET A 202 -15.32 23.41 -0.52
CA MET A 202 -14.42 22.25 -0.59
C MET A 202 -13.20 22.55 -1.46
N ARG A 203 -12.03 22.24 -0.92
CA ARG A 203 -10.73 22.35 -1.60
C ARG A 203 -9.71 21.44 -0.94
N TYR A 204 -8.66 21.10 -1.68
CA TYR A 204 -7.52 20.39 -1.14
C TYR A 204 -6.71 21.28 -0.19
N ILE A 205 -6.18 20.69 0.87
CA ILE A 205 -5.12 21.30 1.67
C ILE A 205 -3.83 21.31 0.84
N GLU A 206 -3.00 22.33 1.02
CA GLU A 206 -1.71 22.41 0.33
C GLU A 206 -0.69 21.47 0.98
N GLN A 207 0.13 20.86 0.14
CA GLN A 207 1.34 20.20 0.56
C GLN A 207 2.42 21.22 0.92
N ALA A 208 3.40 20.83 1.73
CA ALA A 208 4.59 21.63 1.98
C ALA A 208 5.33 22.01 0.68
N SER A 209 5.20 21.19 -0.37
CA SER A 209 5.74 21.45 -1.72
C SER A 209 4.97 22.52 -2.53
N GLY A 210 3.83 23.00 -2.03
CA GLY A 210 2.91 23.90 -2.75
C GLY A 210 1.96 23.19 -3.72
N ARG A 211 2.02 21.85 -3.83
CA ARG A 211 1.04 21.05 -4.57
C ARG A 211 -0.25 20.88 -3.77
N LYS A 212 -1.32 20.43 -4.42
CA LYS A 212 -2.55 20.01 -3.74
C LYS A 212 -2.31 18.65 -3.09
N SER A 213 -2.78 18.46 -1.86
CA SER A 213 -2.82 17.14 -1.22
C SER A 213 -3.66 16.18 -2.06
N MET A 214 -3.35 14.89 -1.94
CA MET A 214 -4.13 13.82 -2.59
C MET A 214 -5.34 13.42 -1.74
N HIS A 215 -5.18 13.40 -0.41
CA HIS A 215 -6.17 12.87 0.53
C HIS A 215 -6.79 13.94 1.45
N PHE A 216 -6.02 14.97 1.82
CA PHE A 216 -6.49 15.97 2.77
C PHE A 216 -7.28 17.10 2.10
N THR A 217 -8.52 17.30 2.55
CA THR A 217 -9.40 18.38 2.07
C THR A 217 -9.99 19.19 3.22
N THR A 218 -10.51 20.37 2.88
CA THR A 218 -11.17 21.26 3.82
C THR A 218 -12.30 22.02 3.14
N ASP A 219 -13.34 22.36 3.90
CA ASP A 219 -14.38 23.31 3.52
C ASP A 219 -14.10 24.74 4.05
N GLY A 220 -12.91 24.95 4.61
CA GLY A 220 -12.49 26.19 5.26
C GLY A 220 -12.80 26.28 6.75
N GLU A 221 -13.49 25.29 7.32
CA GLU A 221 -13.67 25.16 8.77
C GLU A 221 -13.28 23.77 9.26
N ASN A 222 -13.82 22.73 8.63
CA ASN A 222 -13.55 21.33 8.93
C ASN A 222 -12.43 20.79 8.04
N VAL A 223 -11.80 19.72 8.51
CA VAL A 223 -10.72 19.03 7.82
C VAL A 223 -11.12 17.58 7.63
N TYR A 224 -10.79 17.02 6.47
CA TYR A 224 -11.13 15.67 6.08
C TYR A 224 -9.89 14.96 5.54
N TYR A 225 -9.73 13.69 5.92
CA TYR A 225 -8.92 12.72 5.19
C TYR A 225 -9.90 11.85 4.41
N ASP A 226 -9.93 12.00 3.09
CA ASP A 226 -10.90 11.34 2.23
C ASP A 226 -12.35 11.58 2.71
N SER A 227 -13.07 10.54 3.15
CA SER A 227 -14.43 10.69 3.72
C SER A 227 -14.46 10.96 5.23
N THR A 228 -13.34 10.81 5.93
CA THR A 228 -13.28 10.88 7.40
C THR A 228 -13.04 12.32 7.85
N LYS A 229 -13.96 12.86 8.66
CA LYS A 229 -13.80 14.16 9.30
C LYS A 229 -12.82 14.06 10.46
N LEU A 230 -11.79 14.90 10.45
CA LEU A 230 -10.78 14.95 11.50
C LEU A 230 -11.24 15.82 12.69
N GLY A 231 -10.71 15.54 13.87
CA GLY A 231 -11.02 16.23 15.13
C GLY A 231 -10.49 17.67 15.23
N ILE A 232 -9.86 18.19 14.17
CA ILE A 232 -9.16 19.48 14.14
C ILE A 232 -9.85 20.48 13.20
N LYS A 233 -9.79 21.77 13.57
CA LYS A 233 -10.28 22.87 12.73
C LYS A 233 -9.22 23.32 11.74
N PHE A 234 -9.66 23.72 10.56
CA PHE A 234 -8.77 24.19 9.51
C PHE A 234 -8.08 25.49 9.93
N SER A 235 -6.76 25.55 9.71
CA SER A 235 -5.98 26.77 9.77
C SER A 235 -5.30 27.01 8.41
N PRO A 236 -5.13 28.27 7.96
CA PRO A 236 -4.47 28.56 6.69
C PRO A 236 -3.02 28.06 6.59
N GLN A 237 -2.35 27.85 7.73
CA GLN A 237 -0.97 27.36 7.82
C GLN A 237 -0.87 25.84 7.88
N MET A 238 -1.98 25.12 8.04
CA MET A 238 -2.02 23.65 8.03
C MET A 238 -1.50 23.11 6.69
N ARG A 239 -0.66 22.08 6.72
CA ARG A 239 -0.04 21.50 5.51
C ARG A 239 -0.04 19.98 5.56
N ASP A 240 -0.22 19.37 4.40
CA ASP A 240 0.20 17.98 4.14
C ASP A 240 1.72 17.98 4.00
N ILE A 241 2.43 17.43 4.99
CA ILE A 241 3.88 17.59 5.13
C ILE A 241 4.68 16.43 4.58
N GLY A 242 4.05 15.36 4.09
CA GLY A 242 4.75 14.26 3.44
C GLY A 242 4.01 12.95 3.49
N GLU A 243 4.57 11.98 2.79
CA GLU A 243 4.12 10.59 2.75
C GLU A 243 5.32 9.69 3.02
N ILE A 244 5.16 8.73 3.92
CA ILE A 244 6.11 7.63 4.11
C ILE A 244 5.29 6.34 4.16
N TRP A 245 5.63 5.36 3.29
CA TRP A 245 4.94 4.07 3.20
C TRP A 245 3.40 4.13 3.07
N ARG A 246 2.87 5.14 2.34
CA ARG A 246 1.43 5.45 2.18
C ARG A 246 0.74 5.95 3.44
N ILE A 247 1.50 6.36 4.44
CA ILE A 247 0.99 7.16 5.55
C ILE A 247 1.22 8.63 5.20
N TYR A 248 0.13 9.37 5.04
CA TYR A 248 0.12 10.79 4.74
C TYR A 248 0.04 11.60 6.02
N TYR A 249 0.92 12.58 6.18
CA TYR A 249 1.00 13.36 7.41
C TYR A 249 0.43 14.76 7.23
N LEU A 250 -0.58 15.08 8.04
CA LEU A 250 -1.11 16.44 8.16
C LEU A 250 -0.57 17.09 9.42
N TYR A 251 -0.08 18.31 9.29
CA TYR A 251 0.46 19.09 10.40
C TYR A 251 -0.22 20.45 10.52
N GLU A 252 -0.65 20.77 11.75
CA GLU A 252 -1.23 22.05 12.12
C GLU A 252 -0.25 22.83 13.01
N PRO A 253 0.43 23.86 12.47
CA PRO A 253 1.56 24.47 13.15
C PRO A 253 1.20 25.34 14.36
N ASN A 254 -0.05 25.79 14.52
CA ASN A 254 -0.41 26.63 15.67
C ASN A 254 -0.58 25.82 16.96
N SER A 255 -1.16 24.62 16.85
CA SER A 255 -1.35 23.66 17.94
C SER A 255 -0.21 22.65 18.04
N GLY A 256 0.56 22.47 16.96
CA GLY A 256 1.55 21.41 16.83
C GLY A 256 0.89 20.03 16.69
N MET A 257 -0.38 19.94 16.31
CA MET A 257 -1.04 18.64 16.14
C MET A 257 -0.65 17.98 14.82
N VAL A 258 -0.56 16.66 14.87
CA VAL A 258 -0.22 15.79 13.73
C VAL A 258 -1.29 14.73 13.56
N TYR A 259 -1.65 14.47 12.31
CA TYR A 259 -2.44 13.30 11.93
C TYR A 259 -1.64 12.44 10.96
N ALA A 260 -1.70 11.13 11.14
CA ALA A 260 -1.25 10.11 10.19
C ALA A 260 -2.50 9.51 9.53
N ASN A 261 -2.71 9.78 8.24
CA ASN A 261 -3.99 9.54 7.56
C ASN A 261 -5.14 10.20 8.33
N ASP A 262 -6.11 9.42 8.83
CA ASP A 262 -7.20 9.91 9.69
C ASP A 262 -6.94 9.71 11.20
N HIS A 263 -5.75 9.24 11.59
CA HIS A 263 -5.39 9.00 12.99
C HIS A 263 -4.69 10.19 13.64
N GLU A 264 -5.26 10.68 14.74
CA GLU A 264 -4.70 11.75 15.57
C GLU A 264 -3.54 11.23 16.43
N PHE A 265 -2.42 11.94 16.45
CA PHE A 265 -1.35 11.69 17.44
C PHE A 265 -1.84 12.04 18.84
N ASP A 266 -1.37 11.33 19.88
CA ASP A 266 -1.85 11.55 21.25
C ASP A 266 -1.67 13.02 21.69
N PRO A 267 -2.75 13.80 21.91
CA PRO A 267 -2.64 15.23 22.23
C PRO A 267 -1.87 15.51 23.52
N LYS A 268 -1.70 14.51 24.39
CA LYS A 268 -0.93 14.62 25.64
C LYS A 268 0.53 15.03 25.38
N PHE A 269 1.12 14.58 24.27
CA PHE A 269 2.51 14.88 23.93
C PHE A 269 2.66 16.04 22.94
N ALA A 270 1.55 16.63 22.47
CA ALA A 270 1.58 17.86 21.68
C ALA A 270 2.08 19.06 22.51
N PRO A 271 2.63 20.13 21.90
CA PRO A 271 2.83 20.30 20.47
C PRO A 271 3.93 19.38 19.93
N TYR A 272 3.71 18.87 18.73
CA TYR A 272 4.70 18.14 17.96
C TYR A 272 5.41 19.07 16.99
N GLU A 273 6.68 18.79 16.75
CA GLU A 273 7.52 19.41 15.73
C GLU A 273 8.02 18.30 14.78
N PRO A 274 7.71 18.35 13.47
CA PRO A 274 8.26 17.41 12.50
C PRO A 274 9.79 17.50 12.48
N LEU A 275 10.46 16.35 12.55
CA LEU A 275 11.91 16.27 12.51
C LEU A 275 12.38 15.86 11.11
N PHE A 276 13.42 16.53 10.63
CA PHE A 276 14.04 16.28 9.32
C PHE A 276 13.05 16.39 8.15
N ASN A 277 13.48 16.05 6.92
CA ASN A 277 12.55 16.02 5.80
C ASN A 277 11.69 14.76 5.87
N LEU A 278 10.37 14.90 5.70
CA LEU A 278 9.46 13.76 5.57
C LEU A 278 9.48 13.20 4.15
N LYS A 279 10.66 12.79 3.71
CA LYS A 279 10.87 12.07 2.46
C LYS A 279 11.48 10.72 2.76
N ASP A 280 11.10 9.75 1.94
CA ASP A 280 11.63 8.38 1.95
C ASP A 280 13.04 8.31 1.31
N GLU A 281 13.94 9.23 1.71
CA GLU A 281 15.33 9.29 1.23
C GLU A 281 16.27 8.68 2.29
N HIS A 282 16.25 9.19 3.53
CA HIS A 282 17.06 8.66 4.64
C HIS A 282 16.22 8.25 5.85
N SER A 283 14.94 7.97 5.66
CA SER A 283 14.06 7.59 6.75
C SER A 283 13.01 6.59 6.31
N TYR A 284 12.81 5.55 7.11
CA TYR A 284 11.66 4.65 6.99
C TYR A 284 10.47 5.12 7.84
N HIS A 285 10.67 6.10 8.74
CA HIS A 285 9.65 6.57 9.69
C HIS A 285 9.56 8.10 9.69
N ALA A 286 8.36 8.67 9.77
CA ALA A 286 8.21 10.10 10.01
C ALA A 286 8.40 10.38 11.50
N LEU A 287 9.48 11.08 11.86
CA LEU A 287 9.81 11.34 13.26
C LEU A 287 9.31 12.71 13.70
N PHE A 288 8.74 12.77 14.91
CA PHE A 288 8.20 13.97 15.49
C PHE A 288 8.72 14.15 16.91
N ARG A 289 9.19 15.36 17.23
CA ARG A 289 9.53 15.73 18.61
C ARG A 289 8.26 16.21 19.29
N GLY A 290 7.89 15.57 20.39
CA GLY A 290 6.80 16.01 21.27
C GLY A 290 7.31 16.31 22.67
N LYS A 291 6.39 16.56 23.60
CA LYS A 291 6.70 16.74 25.02
C LYS A 291 7.37 15.49 25.58
N GLY A 292 8.68 15.62 25.84
CA GLY A 292 9.45 14.61 26.56
C GLY A 292 9.87 13.41 25.71
N GLY A 293 9.75 13.45 24.38
CA GLY A 293 10.19 12.32 23.57
C GLY A 293 10.16 12.54 22.07
N ILE A 294 10.66 11.53 21.35
CA ILE A 294 10.51 11.36 19.92
C ILE A 294 9.45 10.30 19.65
N TYR A 295 8.62 10.53 18.64
CA TYR A 295 7.46 9.74 18.32
C TYR A 295 7.33 9.51 16.81
N HIS A 296 6.67 8.42 16.43
CA HIS A 296 6.24 8.16 15.07
C HIS A 296 4.91 7.40 15.05
N TRP A 297 4.34 7.25 13.85
CA TRP A 297 3.22 6.35 13.60
C TRP A 297 3.74 5.06 12.98
N GLU A 298 3.62 3.94 13.70
CA GLU A 298 4.02 2.63 13.21
C GLU A 298 2.87 2.00 12.44
N ARG A 299 3.13 1.59 11.20
CA ARG A 299 2.16 0.86 10.40
C ARG A 299 2.06 -0.57 10.89
N LYS A 300 0.87 -1.16 10.88
CA LYS A 300 0.74 -2.62 11.01
C LYS A 300 1.02 -3.31 9.68
N TRP A 301 2.15 -4.01 9.60
CA TRP A 301 2.68 -4.57 8.35
C TRP A 301 2.08 -5.91 7.93
N GLN A 302 1.27 -6.53 8.78
CA GLN A 302 0.66 -7.82 8.47
C GLN A 302 -0.34 -7.68 7.31
N TRP A 303 -0.29 -8.62 6.37
CA TRP A 303 -1.08 -8.58 5.13
C TRP A 303 -2.61 -8.51 5.32
N TYR A 304 -3.11 -8.85 6.51
CA TYR A 304 -4.53 -8.84 6.84
C TYR A 304 -5.01 -7.53 7.50
N ASN A 305 -4.09 -6.64 7.92
CA ASN A 305 -4.46 -5.34 8.46
C ASN A 305 -4.76 -4.38 7.30
N SER A 306 -5.64 -3.41 7.53
CA SER A 306 -5.80 -2.31 6.59
C SER A 306 -4.47 -1.58 6.41
N ILE A 307 -4.25 -1.01 5.23
CA ILE A 307 -3.06 -0.20 4.96
C ILE A 307 -2.98 1.05 5.86
N ASP A 308 -4.14 1.49 6.34
CA ASP A 308 -4.29 2.65 7.23
C ASP A 308 -4.13 2.29 8.70
N GLU A 309 -4.13 1.00 9.07
CA GLU A 309 -3.96 0.60 10.46
C GLU A 309 -2.52 0.80 10.94
N GLY A 310 -2.41 1.41 12.11
CA GLY A 310 -1.14 1.62 12.79
C GLY A 310 -1.33 1.95 14.25
N GLU A 311 -0.25 2.39 14.88
CA GLU A 311 -0.25 2.85 16.26
C GLU A 311 0.75 3.98 16.49
N PHE A 312 0.42 4.83 17.47
CA PHE A 312 1.31 5.90 17.92
C PHE A 312 2.39 5.33 18.83
N VAL A 313 3.65 5.48 18.44
CA VAL A 313 4.82 4.91 19.13
C VAL A 313 5.72 6.01 19.65
N ARG A 314 6.33 5.76 20.83
CA ARG A 314 7.38 6.59 21.40
C ARG A 314 8.73 5.88 21.26
N ASP A 315 9.67 6.52 20.57
CA ASP A 315 10.99 5.94 20.24
C ASP A 315 12.05 6.22 21.30
N GLY A 316 11.84 7.22 22.16
CA GLY A 316 12.80 7.55 23.22
C GLY A 316 12.60 8.92 23.84
N ASP A 317 13.50 9.26 24.76
CA ASP A 317 13.58 10.58 25.38
C ASP A 317 14.10 11.62 24.35
N ASP A 318 13.64 12.86 24.46
CA ASP A 318 14.09 13.95 23.56
C ASP A 318 15.61 14.18 23.69
N PRO A 319 16.40 13.90 22.63
CA PRO A 319 17.85 14.07 22.69
C PRO A 319 18.28 15.54 22.49
N PHE A 320 17.38 16.41 22.02
CA PHE A 320 17.67 17.79 21.66
C PHE A 320 17.54 18.73 22.86
N LYS A 321 18.47 19.67 22.98
CA LYS A 321 18.44 20.70 24.02
C LYS A 321 18.16 22.05 23.38
N GLY A 322 16.93 22.53 23.51
CA GLY A 322 16.50 23.79 22.90
C GLY A 322 16.09 23.64 21.43
N GLU A 323 16.33 24.69 20.64
CA GLU A 323 15.93 24.78 19.23
C GLU A 323 16.71 23.80 18.34
N ILE A 324 16.07 23.34 17.27
CA ILE A 324 16.66 22.51 16.23
C ILE A 324 16.82 23.37 14.98
N THR A 325 18.06 23.59 14.56
CA THR A 325 18.36 24.39 13.37
C THR A 325 18.78 23.47 12.22
N PRO A 326 18.09 23.50 11.07
CA PRO A 326 18.52 22.76 9.88
C PRO A 326 19.90 23.22 9.41
N LEU A 327 20.82 22.28 9.15
CA LEU A 327 22.13 22.57 8.56
C LEU A 327 22.09 22.34 7.05
N TYR A 328 21.73 21.12 6.62
CA TYR A 328 21.59 20.73 5.22
C TYR A 328 20.99 19.33 5.12
N GLY A 329 20.04 19.11 4.19
CA GLY A 329 19.38 17.80 4.05
C GLY A 329 18.81 17.32 5.38
N ASP A 330 19.05 16.05 5.70
CA ASP A 330 18.67 15.43 6.98
C ASP A 330 19.79 15.54 8.04
N VAL A 331 20.38 16.73 8.14
CA VAL A 331 21.39 17.09 9.15
C VAL A 331 20.96 18.37 9.86
N VAL A 332 20.92 18.31 11.19
CA VAL A 332 20.45 19.40 12.06
C VAL A 332 21.44 19.68 13.19
N ILE A 333 21.36 20.88 13.77
CA ILE A 333 22.14 21.30 14.93
C ILE A 333 21.20 21.64 16.08
N SER A 334 21.52 21.17 17.28
CA SER A 334 20.85 21.58 18.52
C SER A 334 21.86 21.65 19.65
N ASP A 335 21.89 22.77 20.38
CA ASP A 335 22.86 23.03 21.46
C ASP A 335 24.32 22.80 21.04
N GLY A 336 24.67 23.25 19.82
CA GLY A 336 26.01 23.08 19.24
C GLY A 336 26.39 21.64 18.86
N LYS A 337 25.49 20.67 19.04
CA LYS A 337 25.69 19.27 18.64
C LYS A 337 25.05 19.00 17.29
N THR A 338 25.70 18.16 16.49
CA THR A 338 25.20 17.78 15.17
C THR A 338 24.46 16.45 15.24
N TYR A 339 23.30 16.39 14.61
CA TYR A 339 22.47 15.19 14.50
C TYR A 339 22.13 14.91 13.05
N PHE A 340 22.08 13.63 12.69
CA PHE A 340 21.79 13.19 11.33
C PHE A 340 21.03 11.86 11.32
N LEU A 341 20.46 11.50 10.18
CA LEU A 341 19.70 10.26 10.02
C LEU A 341 20.57 9.13 9.46
N LYS A 342 20.33 7.93 9.99
CA LYS A 342 20.90 6.69 9.48
C LYS A 342 19.82 5.61 9.45
N THR A 343 19.78 4.82 8.39
CA THR A 343 18.90 3.69 8.23
C THR A 343 19.67 2.38 8.10
N TYR A 344 19.03 1.29 8.49
CA TYR A 344 19.49 -0.05 8.15
C TYR A 344 18.33 -1.04 8.22
N GLU A 345 18.57 -2.21 7.64
CA GLU A 345 17.64 -3.33 7.64
C GLU A 345 18.30 -4.51 8.33
N ILE A 346 17.53 -5.24 9.14
CA ILE A 346 17.93 -6.54 9.65
C ILE A 346 17.22 -7.60 8.82
N TRP A 347 17.98 -8.56 8.29
CA TRP A 347 17.47 -9.64 7.46
C TRP A 347 17.72 -10.99 8.13
N HIS A 348 16.69 -11.84 8.17
CA HIS A 348 16.86 -13.26 8.47
C HIS A 348 17.39 -13.96 7.25
N ASN A 349 18.62 -14.46 7.36
CA ASN A 349 19.28 -15.13 6.26
C ASN A 349 19.66 -16.56 6.68
N THR A 350 18.74 -17.49 6.44
CA THR A 350 18.96 -18.93 6.60
C THR A 350 18.89 -19.63 5.24
N LYS A 351 19.25 -20.91 5.18
CA LYS A 351 19.19 -21.69 3.93
C LYS A 351 17.80 -21.69 3.26
N ASN A 352 16.74 -21.55 4.06
CA ASN A 352 15.36 -21.64 3.59
C ASN A 352 14.54 -20.36 3.83
N ASP A 353 15.15 -19.31 4.38
CA ASP A 353 14.48 -18.07 4.73
C ASP A 353 15.37 -16.88 4.39
N HIS A 354 14.86 -15.96 3.59
CA HIS A 354 15.50 -14.71 3.23
C HIS A 354 14.45 -13.62 3.36
N SER A 355 14.08 -13.32 4.60
CA SER A 355 13.02 -12.38 4.94
C SER A 355 13.59 -11.16 5.65
N LEU A 356 12.99 -10.01 5.38
CA LEU A 356 13.26 -8.78 6.10
C LEU A 356 12.66 -8.91 7.50
N SER A 357 13.49 -8.79 8.53
CA SER A 357 13.10 -8.87 9.94
C SER A 357 12.63 -7.52 10.45
N SER A 358 13.44 -6.48 10.24
CA SER A 358 13.12 -5.13 10.73
C SER A 358 13.75 -4.04 9.90
N ARG A 359 13.16 -2.85 10.00
CA ARG A 359 13.68 -1.59 9.44
C ARG A 359 13.92 -0.60 10.55
N HIS A 360 15.05 0.09 10.47
CA HIS A 360 15.50 1.02 11.49
C HIS A 360 15.71 2.41 10.91
N THR A 361 15.26 3.43 11.63
CA THR A 361 15.62 4.83 11.42
C THR A 361 16.20 5.38 12.70
N CYS A 362 17.48 5.72 12.66
CA CYS A 362 18.21 6.22 13.80
C CYS A 362 18.46 7.72 13.69
N ILE A 363 18.32 8.42 14.82
CA ILE A 363 18.93 9.73 15.00
C ILE A 363 20.31 9.49 15.61
N VAL A 364 21.35 9.93 14.90
CA VAL A 364 22.74 9.76 15.30
C VAL A 364 23.31 11.11 15.69
N ARG A 365 23.93 11.18 16.87
CA ARG A 365 24.71 12.33 17.31
C ARG A 365 26.16 12.18 16.84
N LEU A 366 26.61 13.11 16.02
CA LEU A 366 27.98 13.19 15.54
C LEU A 366 28.84 14.05 16.49
N ASP A 367 30.03 13.56 16.84
CA ASP A 367 31.00 14.35 17.61
C ASP A 367 31.69 15.38 16.69
N THR A 368 31.35 16.64 16.86
CA THR A 368 31.89 17.78 16.09
C THR A 368 32.57 18.77 17.01
N LYS A 369 33.77 19.22 16.62
CA LYS A 369 34.64 20.04 17.47
C LYS A 369 34.67 21.51 17.07
N GLU A 370 34.29 21.81 15.83
CA GLU A 370 34.36 23.14 15.25
C GLU A 370 33.05 23.54 14.56
N GLN A 371 33.02 24.74 13.97
CA GLN A 371 31.90 25.18 13.16
C GLN A 371 31.92 24.53 11.77
N TRP A 372 30.75 24.23 11.25
CA TRP A 372 30.58 23.69 9.90
C TRP A 372 30.92 24.73 8.84
N ARG A 373 31.80 24.38 7.90
CA ARG A 373 32.13 25.19 6.73
C ARG A 373 31.75 24.46 5.45
N LYS A 374 30.82 25.03 4.68
CA LYS A 374 30.45 24.50 3.36
C LYS A 374 31.62 24.61 2.39
N ILE A 375 31.98 23.52 1.74
CA ILE A 375 32.99 23.48 0.68
C ILE A 375 32.33 23.67 -0.68
N GLY A 376 31.25 22.94 -0.95
CA GLY A 376 30.57 23.02 -2.24
C GLY A 376 29.29 22.18 -2.29
N LEU A 377 28.46 22.45 -3.29
CA LEU A 377 27.30 21.62 -3.62
C LEU A 377 27.72 20.50 -4.56
N VAL A 378 27.10 19.33 -4.40
CA VAL A 378 27.26 18.19 -5.30
C VAL A 378 26.11 18.22 -6.30
N ARG A 379 26.47 18.38 -7.58
CA ARG A 379 25.51 18.51 -8.70
C ARG A 379 24.44 19.59 -8.47
N ASN A 380 24.88 20.78 -8.03
CA ASN A 380 24.01 21.92 -7.73
C ASN A 380 22.83 21.52 -6.84
N ASP A 381 23.13 20.89 -5.70
CA ASP A 381 22.19 20.41 -4.66
C ASP A 381 21.47 19.10 -5.00
N GLY A 382 21.53 18.66 -6.26
CA GLY A 382 20.80 17.48 -6.72
C GLY A 382 21.25 16.16 -6.09
N TYR A 383 22.49 16.06 -5.61
CA TYR A 383 23.00 14.86 -4.93
C TYR A 383 23.48 15.11 -3.51
N GLY A 384 23.72 16.36 -3.10
CA GLY A 384 24.15 16.64 -1.73
C GLY A 384 25.10 17.82 -1.65
N ALA A 385 25.90 17.85 -0.60
CA ALA A 385 26.88 18.90 -0.36
C ALA A 385 28.10 18.37 0.41
N VAL A 386 29.24 19.04 0.25
CA VAL A 386 30.47 18.75 0.97
C VAL A 386 30.71 19.83 2.02
N TYR A 387 30.97 19.41 3.26
CA TYR A 387 31.24 20.28 4.40
C TYR A 387 32.53 19.86 5.12
N ALA A 388 33.18 20.80 5.78
CA ALA A 388 34.27 20.55 6.71
C ALA A 388 33.86 20.88 8.15
N ASN A 389 34.39 20.11 9.10
CA ASN A 389 34.37 20.41 10.53
C ASN A 389 35.77 20.11 11.09
N GLY A 390 36.56 21.16 11.35
CA GLY A 390 37.99 21.05 11.60
C GLY A 390 38.72 20.40 10.44
N ASP A 391 39.56 19.41 10.74
CA ASP A 391 40.37 18.67 9.76
C ASP A 391 39.57 17.59 9.00
N LYS A 392 38.35 17.30 9.43
CA LYS A 392 37.50 16.30 8.78
C LYS A 392 36.62 16.92 7.70
N THR A 393 36.44 16.16 6.62
CA THR A 393 35.56 16.52 5.51
C THR A 393 34.47 15.46 5.37
N TYR A 394 33.25 15.93 5.12
CA TYR A 394 32.05 15.11 5.10
C TYR A 394 31.27 15.36 3.83
N TYR A 395 30.68 14.29 3.29
CA TYR A 395 29.64 14.36 2.28
C TYR A 395 28.29 14.21 2.97
N PHE A 396 27.42 15.20 2.79
CA PHE A 396 26.04 15.16 3.23
C PHE A 396 25.17 14.76 2.05
N ASP A 397 24.57 13.57 2.16
CA ASP A 397 23.82 12.93 1.07
C ASP A 397 22.42 13.52 0.92
N ASN A 398 21.95 13.56 -0.34
CA ASN A 398 20.59 13.94 -0.72
C ASN A 398 20.04 12.96 -1.79
N VAL A 399 20.56 11.72 -1.81
CA VAL A 399 20.20 10.67 -2.76
C VAL A 399 19.29 9.63 -2.11
N GLY A 400 19.66 9.15 -0.93
CA GLY A 400 18.88 8.22 -0.14
C GLY A 400 19.06 6.71 -0.42
N TYR A 401 18.36 5.90 0.37
CA TYR A 401 18.57 4.45 0.48
C TYR A 401 18.23 3.67 -0.80
N GLY A 402 17.44 4.24 -1.72
CA GLY A 402 17.15 3.65 -3.03
C GLY A 402 18.41 3.35 -3.85
N TRP A 403 19.53 4.01 -3.54
CA TRP A 403 20.85 3.78 -4.12
C TRP A 403 21.87 3.22 -3.13
N ARG A 404 21.39 2.58 -2.04
CA ARG A 404 22.19 2.03 -0.93
C ARG A 404 22.89 3.09 -0.07
N PHE A 405 22.48 4.36 -0.17
CA PHE A 405 22.91 5.39 0.77
C PHE A 405 22.03 5.33 2.03
N ASN A 406 22.54 4.71 3.07
CA ASN A 406 21.80 4.45 4.31
C ASN A 406 22.15 5.42 5.44
N SER A 407 22.80 6.54 5.11
CA SER A 407 23.19 7.59 6.05
C SER A 407 23.06 8.93 5.35
N SER A 408 22.60 9.97 6.03
CA SER A 408 22.65 11.33 5.47
C SER A 408 24.04 11.97 5.58
N VAL A 409 24.98 11.35 6.30
CA VAL A 409 26.36 11.84 6.47
C VAL A 409 27.38 10.72 6.24
N TYR A 410 28.39 11.03 5.42
CA TYR A 410 29.54 10.17 5.15
C TYR A 410 30.85 10.91 5.47
N ASP A 411 31.77 10.27 6.18
CA ASP A 411 33.16 10.68 6.30
C ASP A 411 33.86 10.50 4.93
N ILE A 412 34.57 11.52 4.46
CA ILE A 412 35.42 11.43 3.26
C ILE A 412 36.85 11.08 3.70
N ASN A 413 37.28 9.87 3.35
CA ASN A 413 38.61 9.35 3.70
C ASN A 413 39.68 9.71 2.65
N ASP A 414 39.26 9.88 1.39
CA ASP A 414 40.12 10.31 0.30
C ASP A 414 39.77 11.75 -0.11
N LEU A 415 40.61 12.71 0.27
CA LEU A 415 40.39 14.13 -0.06
C LEU A 415 40.36 14.41 -1.56
N GLY A 416 40.91 13.53 -2.41
CA GLY A 416 40.77 13.64 -3.86
C GLY A 416 39.32 13.55 -4.34
N VAL A 417 38.45 12.90 -3.56
CA VAL A 417 37.01 12.81 -3.84
C VAL A 417 36.32 14.18 -3.74
N VAL A 418 36.82 15.08 -2.89
CA VAL A 418 36.22 16.42 -2.70
C VAL A 418 36.17 17.18 -4.03
N GLU A 419 37.29 17.20 -4.78
CA GLU A 419 37.35 17.87 -6.08
C GLU A 419 36.37 17.26 -7.09
N ILE A 420 36.19 15.94 -7.05
CA ILE A 420 35.27 15.23 -7.94
C ILE A 420 33.81 15.56 -7.58
N LEU A 421 33.46 15.56 -6.29
CA LEU A 421 32.12 15.86 -5.79
C LEU A 421 31.71 17.30 -6.07
N THR A 422 32.62 18.25 -5.87
CA THR A 422 32.36 19.69 -6.05
C THR A 422 32.74 20.21 -7.43
N ARG A 423 32.91 19.33 -8.42
CA ARG A 423 33.25 19.74 -9.79
C ARG A 423 32.13 20.59 -10.42
N PRO A 424 32.44 21.51 -11.34
CA PRO A 424 31.44 22.35 -11.99
C PRO A 424 30.30 21.52 -12.61
N TYR A 425 29.07 22.02 -12.48
CA TYR A 425 27.86 21.43 -13.05
C TYR A 425 27.29 22.35 -14.14
N GLY A 426 26.95 21.80 -15.31
CA GLY A 426 26.39 22.57 -16.41
C GLY A 426 26.23 21.80 -17.72
N PRO A 427 25.59 22.39 -18.75
CA PRO A 427 25.33 21.73 -20.02
C PRO A 427 26.60 21.46 -20.85
N ASN A 428 27.66 22.22 -20.62
CA ASN A 428 28.91 22.17 -21.40
C ASN A 428 30.07 21.47 -20.67
N VAL A 429 29.78 20.77 -19.56
CA VAL A 429 30.77 20.06 -18.76
C VAL A 429 30.34 18.63 -18.52
N LYS A 430 31.31 17.75 -18.24
CA LYS A 430 31.02 16.37 -17.85
C LYS A 430 30.46 16.35 -16.42
N ASN A 431 29.13 16.36 -16.32
CA ASN A 431 28.43 16.34 -15.04
C ASN A 431 28.71 15.07 -14.24
N LEU A 432 28.77 15.20 -12.91
CA LEU A 432 28.88 14.08 -11.98
C LEU A 432 27.66 13.18 -12.10
N LYS A 433 27.91 11.89 -12.35
CA LYS A 433 26.88 10.86 -12.36
C LYS A 433 26.77 10.21 -11.00
N LEU A 434 25.56 9.75 -10.67
CA LEU A 434 25.31 9.08 -9.41
C LEU A 434 26.13 7.79 -9.24
N ASP A 435 26.35 7.04 -10.34
CA ASP A 435 27.18 5.83 -10.30
C ASP A 435 28.65 6.10 -9.96
N GLU A 436 29.15 7.31 -10.20
CA GLU A 436 30.48 7.73 -9.76
C GLU A 436 30.51 7.87 -8.23
N ILE A 437 29.46 8.42 -7.61
CA ILE A 437 29.35 8.60 -6.15
C ILE A 437 29.17 7.25 -5.46
N VAL A 438 28.30 6.38 -5.98
CA VAL A 438 28.10 5.02 -5.47
C VAL A 438 29.44 4.26 -5.44
N LYS A 439 30.25 4.36 -6.50
CA LYS A 439 31.57 3.72 -6.54
C LYS A 439 32.52 4.25 -5.48
N MET A 440 32.48 5.54 -5.16
CA MET A 440 33.32 6.12 -4.09
C MET A 440 32.96 5.53 -2.72
N VAL A 441 31.67 5.29 -2.46
CA VAL A 441 31.22 4.60 -1.24
C VAL A 441 31.63 3.13 -1.25
N ASP A 442 31.37 2.41 -2.34
CA ASP A 442 31.71 0.98 -2.49
C ASP A 442 33.22 0.71 -2.34
N GLN A 443 34.05 1.67 -2.74
CA GLN A 443 35.52 1.60 -2.64
C GLN A 443 36.07 2.07 -1.28
N GLY A 444 35.21 2.53 -0.37
CA GLY A 444 35.60 3.01 0.96
C GLY A 444 36.23 4.41 0.98
N ALA A 445 36.22 5.12 -0.16
CA ALA A 445 36.67 6.51 -0.23
C ALA A 445 35.73 7.45 0.55
N MET A 446 34.47 7.03 0.67
CA MET A 446 33.49 7.60 1.61
C MET A 446 32.86 6.47 2.43
N VAL A 447 32.69 6.69 3.73
CA VAL A 447 32.05 5.70 4.64
C VAL A 447 30.99 6.38 5.50
N PRO A 448 29.88 5.71 5.85
CA PRO A 448 28.89 6.32 6.74
C PRO A 448 29.54 6.84 8.01
N ALA A 449 29.26 8.09 8.38
CA ALA A 449 29.86 8.68 9.57
C ALA A 449 29.43 7.90 10.83
N GLU A 450 30.38 7.70 11.74
CA GLU A 450 30.11 7.06 13.03
C GLU A 450 29.69 8.09 14.07
N GLY A 451 28.79 7.68 14.96
CA GLY A 451 28.29 8.52 16.04
C GLY A 451 27.45 7.71 17.03
N GLU A 452 26.97 8.40 18.06
CA GLU A 452 26.12 7.80 19.08
C GLU A 452 24.66 7.77 18.60
N VAL A 453 24.07 6.58 18.51
CA VAL A 453 22.64 6.42 18.26
C VAL A 453 21.89 6.88 19.51
N VAL A 454 21.10 7.95 19.38
CA VAL A 454 20.34 8.52 20.49
C VAL A 454 18.84 8.18 20.41
N ILE A 455 18.35 7.83 19.23
CA ILE A 455 17.00 7.32 18.96
C ILE A 455 17.11 6.22 17.90
N ASP A 456 16.31 5.16 18.04
CA ASP A 456 16.15 4.10 17.04
C ASP A 456 14.67 3.75 16.91
N ALA A 457 14.03 4.24 15.83
CA ALA A 457 12.66 3.90 15.47
C ALA A 457 12.65 2.63 14.62
N ILE A 458 11.74 1.71 14.94
CA ILE A 458 11.78 0.32 14.45
C ILE A 458 10.41 -0.10 13.92
N SER A 459 10.36 -0.53 12.66
CA SER A 459 9.28 -1.37 12.15
C SER A 459 9.72 -2.82 12.24
N ASP A 460 8.97 -3.62 12.99
CA ASP A 460 9.21 -5.05 13.15
C ASP A 460 8.26 -5.84 12.24
N PHE A 461 8.82 -6.62 11.33
CA PHE A 461 8.08 -7.50 10.42
C PHE A 461 7.99 -8.94 10.95
N ASP A 462 8.68 -9.21 12.05
CA ASP A 462 9.06 -10.53 12.51
C ASP A 462 8.05 -11.11 13.51
N ASP A 463 6.75 -11.01 13.21
CA ASP A 463 5.72 -11.72 14.01
C ASP A 463 5.58 -13.19 13.56
N TYR A 464 6.63 -13.96 13.87
CA TYR A 464 6.72 -15.41 13.67
C TYR A 464 5.63 -16.20 14.43
N SER A 465 5.03 -15.62 15.47
CA SER A 465 4.08 -16.30 16.36
C SER A 465 2.76 -16.65 15.66
N GLN A 466 2.34 -15.81 14.71
CA GLN A 466 1.05 -15.96 14.03
C GLN A 466 1.09 -16.83 12.78
N LYS A 467 2.27 -17.01 12.16
CA LYS A 467 2.44 -17.95 11.03
C LYS A 467 2.06 -19.37 11.48
N TYR A 468 2.50 -19.78 12.68
CA TYR A 468 2.10 -21.04 13.28
C TYR A 468 0.64 -21.05 13.73
N ALA A 469 0.10 -19.96 14.29
CA ALA A 469 -1.31 -19.89 14.66
C ALA A 469 -2.23 -20.06 13.44
N TYR A 470 -1.88 -19.47 12.29
CA TYR A 470 -2.58 -19.64 11.02
C TYR A 470 -2.46 -21.07 10.49
N TRP A 471 -1.26 -21.68 10.48
CA TRP A 471 -1.09 -23.07 10.09
C TRP A 471 -1.79 -24.05 11.04
N ILE A 472 -1.83 -23.76 12.34
CA ILE A 472 -2.57 -24.50 13.36
C ILE A 472 -4.08 -24.35 13.12
N PHE A 473 -4.56 -23.14 12.85
CA PHE A 473 -5.96 -22.88 12.50
C PHE A 473 -6.36 -23.63 11.23
N LEU A 474 -5.56 -23.57 10.16
CA LEU A 474 -5.78 -24.34 8.93
C LEU A 474 -5.77 -25.85 9.19
N ALA A 475 -4.87 -26.34 10.03
CA ALA A 475 -4.82 -27.75 10.42
C ALA A 475 -6.08 -28.15 11.21
N ILE A 476 -6.54 -27.32 12.16
CA ILE A 476 -7.77 -27.55 12.92
C ILE A 476 -8.99 -27.49 12.00
N ALA A 477 -9.09 -26.51 11.11
CA ALA A 477 -10.18 -26.37 10.14
C ALA A 477 -10.22 -27.57 9.19
N PHE A 478 -9.07 -28.06 8.74
CA PHE A 478 -8.95 -29.28 7.94
C PHE A 478 -9.45 -30.50 8.74
N ILE A 479 -9.01 -30.70 9.99
CA ILE A 479 -9.48 -31.79 10.85
C ILE A 479 -11.00 -31.71 11.07
N VAL A 480 -11.54 -30.53 11.37
CA VAL A 480 -12.98 -30.32 11.58
C VAL A 480 -13.78 -30.61 10.30
N SER A 481 -13.28 -30.22 9.13
CA SER A 481 -13.94 -30.52 7.85
C SER A 481 -13.96 -32.02 7.52
N VAL A 482 -12.86 -32.73 7.76
CA VAL A 482 -12.75 -34.19 7.60
C VAL A 482 -13.70 -34.90 8.57
N VAL A 483 -13.71 -34.48 9.84
CA VAL A 483 -14.61 -35.01 10.87
C VAL A 483 -16.07 -34.74 10.49
N GLY A 484 -16.40 -33.52 10.05
CA GLY A 484 -17.72 -33.14 9.59
C GLY A 484 -18.20 -33.98 8.39
N ALA A 485 -17.34 -34.23 7.41
CA ALA A 485 -17.62 -35.11 6.27
C ALA A 485 -17.86 -36.57 6.70
N ILE A 486 -17.07 -37.08 7.66
CA ILE A 486 -17.24 -38.42 8.24
C ILE A 486 -18.58 -38.53 8.99
N PHE A 487 -18.96 -37.51 9.79
CA PHE A 487 -20.23 -37.50 10.49
C PHE A 487 -21.44 -37.34 9.56
N LYS A 488 -21.31 -36.55 8.49
CA LYS A 488 -22.35 -36.41 7.45
C LYS A 488 -22.56 -37.73 6.71
N ASN A 489 -21.47 -38.45 6.39
CA ASN A 489 -21.52 -39.81 5.82
C ASN A 489 -22.08 -40.86 6.80
N LYS A 490 -21.82 -40.76 8.10
CA LYS A 490 -22.44 -41.64 9.12
C LYS A 490 -23.94 -41.38 9.25
N LYS A 491 -24.40 -40.13 9.24
CA LYS A 491 -25.84 -39.75 9.22
C LYS A 491 -26.54 -40.24 7.94
N GLN A 492 -25.86 -40.15 6.80
CA GLN A 492 -26.39 -40.65 5.54
C GLN A 492 -26.46 -42.18 5.52
N LYS A 493 -25.44 -42.89 6.04
CA LYS A 493 -25.46 -44.36 6.24
C LYS A 493 -26.51 -44.81 7.25
N SER A 494 -26.73 -44.09 8.36
CA SER A 494 -27.79 -44.43 9.32
C SER A 494 -29.19 -44.16 8.76
N GLY A 495 -29.35 -43.11 7.95
CA GLY A 495 -30.59 -42.80 7.23
C GLY A 495 -30.89 -43.74 6.05
N LEU A 496 -29.86 -44.34 5.43
CA LEU A 496 -30.01 -45.41 4.43
C LEU A 496 -30.30 -46.76 5.09
N LYS A 497 -29.66 -47.09 6.21
CA LYS A 497 -29.93 -48.35 6.94
C LYS A 497 -31.36 -48.42 7.47
N LYS A 498 -31.87 -47.30 8.01
CA LYS A 498 -33.27 -47.17 8.46
C LYS A 498 -34.29 -47.32 7.31
N ARG A 499 -33.92 -46.97 6.07
CA ARG A 499 -34.77 -47.13 4.88
C ARG A 499 -34.75 -48.52 4.25
N VAL A 500 -33.75 -49.34 4.56
CA VAL A 500 -33.65 -50.74 4.06
C VAL A 500 -34.35 -51.72 5.00
N ASP A 501 -34.41 -51.40 6.31
CA ASP A 501 -35.15 -52.21 7.29
C ASP A 501 -36.68 -52.01 7.20
N ASP A 502 -37.16 -50.89 6.63
CA ASP A 502 -38.60 -50.64 6.36
C ASP A 502 -39.14 -51.36 5.10
N TYR A 503 -38.31 -52.11 4.38
CA TYR A 503 -38.68 -52.89 3.18
C TYR A 503 -38.47 -54.42 3.34
N ARG A 504 -38.44 -54.91 4.57
CA ARG A 504 -38.65 -56.32 4.94
C ARG A 504 -39.82 -56.42 5.90
#